data_AF-A0AAU6F7T0-F1
#
_entry.id   AF-A0AAU6F7T0-F1
#
_cell.length_a   1.000
_cell.length_b   1.000
_cell.length_c   1.000
_cell.angle_alpha   90.00
_cell.angle_beta   90.00
_cell.angle_gamma   90.00
#
_symmetry.space_group_name_H-M   'P 1'
#
loop_
_entity.id
_entity.type
_entity.pdbx_description
1 polymer ?
#
loop_
_entity_poly.entity_id
_entity_poly.type
_entity_poly.pdbx_seq_one_letter_code
_entity_poly.pdbx_strand_id
1 'polypeptide(L)'
;MRESALPDDIRLQRRVLTAAPERPDLDPWAPERTPEEQEILDLIRVGRPWFDGPISLVPVAQLYARDIPFPCPSDADLLQVLWCPFDHEMAHPRTALFWRSSVTVTDVLEAPPEPPIVQDGWYLPEPCLFSPEQVVEYPNPSELSKELRDQLDDMSRWETIDSARYNTYADDLGELYLNNLCTAPGWKIGGWTRWSPTDPVDRSCPECGTEAVPLLTIASSEWDGGSATWIAEQDRPTPGPPALGARDGNFTLIDITGGNNLQLRVCPASPHHPHFELLQWARAVAFRADATSDTAIDSPVSCPGRLPEIQTTSPTG
;
A
#
# COMPACT_ATOMS: atom_id res chain seq x y z
N MET A 1 3.25 3.27 -23.80
CA MET A 1 2.44 2.13 -23.33
C MET A 1 3.24 1.52 -22.18
N ARG A 2 2.70 1.38 -20.97
CA ARG A 2 3.44 0.68 -19.90
C ARG A 2 3.62 -0.76 -20.36
N GLU A 3 4.86 -1.20 -20.55
CA GLU A 3 5.16 -2.54 -21.06
C GLU A 3 5.06 -3.52 -19.89
N SER A 4 4.31 -4.62 -20.09
CA SER A 4 4.13 -5.66 -19.07
C SER A 4 5.40 -6.50 -18.88
N ALA A 5 5.52 -7.24 -17.78
CA ALA A 5 6.68 -8.10 -17.50
C ALA A 5 6.25 -9.52 -17.12
N LEU A 6 7.13 -10.50 -17.34
CA LEU A 6 6.96 -11.84 -16.76
C LEU A 6 7.29 -11.79 -15.25
N PRO A 7 6.62 -12.59 -14.42
CA PRO A 7 7.00 -12.73 -13.00
C PRO A 7 8.48 -13.05 -12.79
N ASP A 8 9.05 -13.93 -13.62
CA ASP A 8 10.47 -14.29 -13.52
C ASP A 8 11.42 -13.17 -13.91
N ASP A 9 11.03 -12.31 -14.87
CA ASP A 9 11.78 -11.10 -15.21
C ASP A 9 11.80 -10.13 -14.03
N ILE A 10 10.65 -9.95 -13.34
CA ILE A 10 10.55 -9.10 -12.14
C ILE A 10 11.47 -9.63 -11.02
N ARG A 11 11.42 -10.94 -10.75
CA ARG A 11 12.29 -11.57 -9.74
C ARG A 11 13.76 -11.48 -10.11
N LEU A 12 14.10 -11.64 -11.39
CA LEU A 12 15.47 -11.49 -11.88
C LEU A 12 15.95 -10.04 -11.72
N GLN A 13 15.12 -9.07 -12.10
CA GLN A 13 15.40 -7.66 -11.91
C GLN A 13 15.66 -7.34 -10.43
N ARG A 14 14.82 -7.82 -9.51
CA ARG A 14 15.01 -7.67 -8.07
C ARG A 14 16.38 -8.21 -7.61
N ARG A 15 16.73 -9.44 -7.99
CA ARG A 15 18.04 -10.04 -7.64
C ARG A 15 19.22 -9.21 -8.14
N VAL A 16 19.16 -8.73 -9.38
CA VAL A 16 20.21 -7.88 -9.96
C VAL A 16 20.33 -6.55 -9.21
N LEU A 17 19.19 -5.92 -8.88
CA LEU A 17 19.17 -4.64 -8.16
C LEU A 17 19.62 -4.78 -6.70
N THR A 18 19.34 -5.90 -6.03
CA THR A 18 19.80 -6.17 -4.66
C THR A 18 21.30 -6.47 -4.59
N ALA A 19 21.88 -7.09 -5.62
CA ALA A 19 23.32 -7.42 -5.64
C ALA A 19 24.23 -6.21 -5.95
N ALA A 20 23.69 -5.15 -6.56
CA ALA A 20 24.46 -3.98 -6.99
C ALA A 20 25.05 -3.14 -5.82
N PRO A 21 24.30 -2.83 -4.74
CA PRO A 21 24.80 -2.01 -3.62
C PRO A 21 25.88 -2.67 -2.76
N GLU A 22 25.99 -4.01 -2.74
CA GLU A 22 26.98 -4.72 -1.90
C GLU A 22 28.39 -4.72 -2.51
N ARG A 23 28.56 -4.30 -3.77
CA ARG A 23 29.82 -4.42 -4.51
C ARG A 23 30.82 -3.28 -4.24
N PRO A 24 30.42 -2.01 -4.14
CA PRO A 24 31.32 -0.93 -3.73
C PRO A 24 31.94 -1.13 -2.34
N ASP A 25 31.24 -1.84 -1.44
CA ASP A 25 31.75 -2.20 -0.11
C ASP A 25 32.89 -3.24 -0.17
N LEU A 26 32.92 -4.05 -1.23
CA LEU A 26 33.94 -5.07 -1.47
C LEU A 26 35.10 -4.54 -2.35
N ASP A 27 34.79 -3.66 -3.32
CA ASP A 27 35.76 -2.95 -4.16
C ASP A 27 35.21 -1.56 -4.56
N PRO A 28 35.76 -0.46 -4.02
CA PRO A 28 35.32 0.90 -4.31
C PRO A 28 35.42 1.32 -5.78
N TRP A 29 36.16 0.58 -6.62
CA TRP A 29 36.32 0.85 -8.04
C TRP A 29 35.53 -0.10 -8.93
N ALA A 30 34.84 -1.08 -8.35
CA ALA A 30 33.93 -1.93 -9.11
C ALA A 30 32.76 -1.09 -9.64
N PRO A 31 32.33 -1.31 -10.90
CA PRO A 31 31.14 -0.67 -11.42
C PRO A 31 29.93 -1.11 -10.59
N GLU A 32 28.96 -0.21 -10.38
CA GLU A 32 27.71 -0.52 -9.67
C GLU A 32 26.98 -1.74 -10.28
N ARG A 33 27.14 -1.95 -11.59
CA ARG A 33 26.59 -3.08 -12.34
C ARG A 33 27.59 -3.60 -13.37
N THR A 34 27.59 -4.90 -13.58
CA THR A 34 28.30 -5.54 -14.68
C THR A 34 27.62 -5.25 -16.03
N PRO A 35 28.36 -5.30 -17.16
CA PRO A 35 27.76 -5.19 -18.49
C PRO A 35 26.63 -6.21 -18.74
N GLU A 36 26.80 -7.44 -18.25
CA GLU A 36 25.80 -8.51 -18.37
C GLU A 36 24.52 -8.19 -17.59
N GLU A 37 24.63 -7.64 -16.38
CA GLU A 37 23.48 -7.19 -15.60
C GLU A 37 22.76 -6.02 -16.28
N GLN A 38 23.51 -5.09 -16.87
CA GLN A 38 22.93 -3.98 -17.62
C GLN A 38 22.15 -4.48 -18.85
N GLU A 39 22.70 -5.46 -19.58
CA GLU A 39 22.02 -6.10 -20.71
C GLU A 39 20.73 -6.80 -20.27
N ILE A 40 20.75 -7.53 -19.15
CA ILE A 40 19.55 -8.16 -18.56
C ILE A 40 18.48 -7.10 -18.25
N LEU A 41 18.86 -6.01 -17.57
CA LEU A 41 17.93 -4.94 -17.21
C LEU A 41 17.36 -4.22 -18.44
N ASP A 42 18.18 -4.01 -19.47
CA ASP A 42 17.75 -3.41 -20.73
C ASP A 42 16.76 -4.32 -21.47
N LEU A 43 16.97 -5.64 -21.47
CA LEU A 43 16.04 -6.62 -22.04
C LEU A 43 14.71 -6.68 -21.29
N ILE A 44 14.74 -6.59 -19.96
CA ILE A 44 13.54 -6.55 -19.12
C ILE A 44 12.78 -5.24 -19.34
N ARG A 45 13.49 -4.12 -19.53
CA ARG A 45 12.88 -2.80 -19.75
C ARG A 45 12.08 -2.70 -21.05
N VAL A 46 12.39 -3.52 -22.06
CA VAL A 46 11.59 -3.66 -23.29
C VAL A 46 10.22 -4.31 -23.01
N GLY A 47 10.09 -4.98 -21.87
CA GLY A 47 8.88 -5.66 -21.43
C GLY A 47 8.41 -6.77 -22.37
N ARG A 48 7.12 -7.06 -22.27
CA ARG A 48 6.45 -8.17 -22.92
C ARG A 48 5.18 -7.70 -23.62
N PRO A 49 4.83 -8.33 -24.76
CA PRO A 49 3.56 -8.10 -25.42
C PRO A 49 2.39 -8.33 -24.47
N TRP A 50 1.30 -7.61 -24.72
CA TRP A 50 0.04 -7.79 -24.01
C TRP A 50 -0.51 -9.21 -24.18
N PHE A 51 -1.22 -9.70 -23.16
CA PHE A 51 -1.83 -11.02 -23.15
C PHE A 51 -3.36 -10.90 -23.06
N ASP A 52 -4.06 -11.43 -24.05
CA ASP A 52 -5.53 -11.34 -24.17
C ASP A 52 -6.29 -12.54 -23.55
N GLY A 53 -5.58 -13.45 -22.89
CA GLY A 53 -6.18 -14.64 -22.26
C GLY A 53 -6.58 -14.44 -20.79
N PRO A 54 -7.08 -15.50 -20.13
CA PRO A 54 -7.40 -15.45 -18.70
C PRO A 54 -6.14 -15.21 -17.85
N ILE A 55 -6.25 -14.32 -16.88
CA ILE A 55 -5.16 -13.95 -15.95
C ILE A 55 -5.37 -14.66 -14.61
N SER A 56 -4.34 -15.38 -14.14
CA SER A 56 -4.28 -15.89 -12.77
C SER A 56 -4.19 -14.71 -11.78
N LEU A 57 -5.04 -14.69 -10.76
CA LEU A 57 -4.91 -13.71 -9.69
C LEU A 57 -3.68 -14.01 -8.84
N VAL A 58 -2.98 -12.95 -8.41
CA VAL A 58 -1.79 -13.07 -7.57
C VAL A 58 -2.21 -13.10 -6.10
N PRO A 59 -1.70 -14.04 -5.30
CA PRO A 59 -1.94 -14.04 -3.85
C PRO A 59 -1.18 -12.91 -3.16
N VAL A 60 -1.88 -12.18 -2.30
CA VAL A 60 -1.37 -10.98 -1.62
C VAL A 60 -1.30 -11.17 -0.12
N ALA A 61 -2.34 -11.77 0.46
CA ALA A 61 -2.38 -12.05 1.89
C ALA A 61 -3.15 -13.33 2.18
N GLN A 62 -2.77 -14.00 3.26
CA GLN A 62 -3.53 -15.10 3.84
C GLN A 62 -3.61 -14.89 5.35
N LEU A 63 -4.82 -14.76 5.86
CA LEU A 63 -5.09 -14.38 7.26
C LEU A 63 -5.97 -15.45 7.91
N TYR A 64 -5.73 -15.74 9.19
CA TYR A 64 -6.66 -16.59 9.94
C TYR A 64 -7.85 -15.77 10.43
N ALA A 65 -9.05 -16.36 10.40
CA ALA A 65 -10.27 -15.71 10.86
C ALA A 65 -10.20 -15.27 12.33
N ARG A 66 -9.45 -16.00 13.17
CA ARG A 66 -9.23 -15.65 14.59
C ARG A 66 -8.47 -14.34 14.80
N ASP A 67 -7.71 -13.90 13.80
CA ASP A 67 -6.90 -12.67 13.84
C ASP A 67 -7.66 -11.48 13.23
N ILE A 68 -8.90 -11.69 12.76
CA ILE A 68 -9.77 -10.65 12.18
C ILE A 68 -10.77 -10.18 13.24
N PRO A 69 -10.81 -8.87 13.58
CA PRO A 69 -11.62 -8.36 14.69
C PRO A 69 -13.11 -8.16 14.38
N PHE A 70 -13.62 -8.77 13.31
CA PHE A 70 -15.00 -8.61 12.83
C PHE A 70 -15.67 -9.97 12.57
N PRO A 71 -17.01 -10.03 12.48
CA PRO A 71 -17.71 -11.27 12.17
C PRO A 71 -17.24 -11.89 10.85
N CYS A 72 -16.66 -13.08 10.94
CA CYS A 72 -16.27 -13.92 9.81
C CYS A 72 -17.36 -14.95 9.49
N PRO A 73 -17.41 -15.53 8.28
CA PRO A 73 -18.28 -16.68 8.01
C PRO A 73 -18.01 -17.82 8.98
N SER A 74 -19.06 -18.50 9.44
CA SER A 74 -18.96 -19.55 10.46
C SER A 74 -18.32 -20.86 9.97
N ASP A 75 -18.24 -21.03 8.66
CA ASP A 75 -17.72 -22.21 7.96
C ASP A 75 -16.31 -22.00 7.39
N ALA A 76 -15.67 -20.86 7.68
CA ALA A 76 -14.33 -20.53 7.24
C ALA A 76 -13.43 -20.14 8.42
N ASP A 77 -12.16 -20.56 8.36
CA ASP A 77 -11.13 -20.22 9.35
C ASP A 77 -9.95 -19.45 8.72
N LEU A 78 -10.02 -19.17 7.41
CA LEU A 78 -8.97 -18.57 6.61
C LEU A 78 -9.56 -17.62 5.56
N LEU A 79 -8.95 -16.45 5.43
CA LEU A 79 -9.22 -15.47 4.39
C LEU A 79 -8.02 -15.41 3.44
N GLN A 80 -8.27 -15.62 2.15
CA GLN A 80 -7.30 -15.36 1.09
C GLN A 80 -7.65 -14.05 0.39
N VAL A 81 -6.66 -13.19 0.25
CA VAL A 81 -6.74 -11.95 -0.53
C VAL A 81 -5.91 -12.15 -1.78
N LEU A 82 -6.56 -12.13 -2.93
CA LEU A 82 -5.93 -12.19 -4.25
C LEU A 82 -6.17 -10.87 -4.98
N TRP A 83 -5.33 -10.52 -5.94
CA TRP A 83 -5.58 -9.36 -6.80
C TRP A 83 -5.23 -9.59 -8.26
N CYS A 84 -5.82 -8.78 -9.13
CA CYS A 84 -5.47 -8.72 -10.55
C CYS A 84 -4.18 -7.90 -10.70
N PRO A 85 -3.13 -8.42 -11.35
CA PRO A 85 -1.84 -7.72 -11.49
C PRO A 85 -1.85 -6.64 -12.58
N PHE A 86 -2.99 -5.96 -12.76
CA PHE A 86 -3.24 -4.93 -13.76
C PHE A 86 -3.94 -3.72 -13.15
N ASP A 87 -3.70 -2.55 -13.75
CA ASP A 87 -4.40 -1.32 -13.36
C ASP A 87 -5.88 -1.43 -13.71
N HIS A 88 -6.73 -1.06 -12.76
CA HIS A 88 -8.15 -0.83 -13.00
C HIS A 88 -8.50 0.67 -12.86
N GLU A 89 -9.78 0.98 -12.67
CA GLU A 89 -10.37 2.34 -12.78
C GLU A 89 -9.62 3.45 -12.01
N MET A 90 -8.96 3.13 -10.89
CA MET A 90 -8.19 4.09 -10.08
C MET A 90 -6.67 3.80 -10.06
N ALA A 91 -6.13 3.16 -11.12
CA ALA A 91 -4.71 2.85 -11.26
C ALA A 91 -4.10 2.08 -10.07
N HIS A 92 -4.88 1.12 -9.55
CA HIS A 92 -4.48 0.13 -8.55
C HIS A 92 -5.10 -1.23 -8.91
N PRO A 93 -4.59 -2.34 -8.36
CA PRO A 93 -5.09 -3.67 -8.67
C PRO A 93 -6.48 -3.88 -8.05
N ARG A 94 -7.33 -4.63 -8.75
CA ARG A 94 -8.64 -5.07 -8.23
C ARG A 94 -8.46 -6.32 -7.39
N THR A 95 -9.05 -6.35 -6.21
CA THR A 95 -8.92 -7.43 -5.23
C THR A 95 -10.13 -8.35 -5.21
N ALA A 96 -9.89 -9.58 -4.79
CA ALA A 96 -10.88 -10.62 -4.59
C ALA A 96 -10.61 -11.35 -3.26
N LEU A 97 -11.65 -11.49 -2.44
CA LEU A 97 -11.58 -12.09 -1.12
C LEU A 97 -12.24 -13.47 -1.16
N PHE A 98 -11.54 -14.48 -0.66
CA PHE A 98 -12.02 -15.84 -0.58
C PHE A 98 -11.93 -16.36 0.85
N TRP A 99 -13.09 -16.61 1.45
CA TRP A 99 -13.19 -17.30 2.72
C TRP A 99 -13.11 -18.81 2.48
N ARG A 100 -12.25 -19.49 3.25
CA ARG A 100 -11.99 -20.92 3.12
C ARG A 100 -11.89 -21.59 4.47
N SER A 101 -12.16 -22.89 4.46
CA SER A 101 -11.88 -23.78 5.58
C SER A 101 -10.55 -24.48 5.33
N SER A 102 -9.57 -24.30 6.20
CA SER A 102 -8.22 -24.85 6.08
C SER A 102 -8.23 -26.38 5.99
N VAL A 103 -9.17 -27.04 6.66
CA VAL A 103 -9.33 -28.51 6.62
C VAL A 103 -9.82 -29.03 5.26
N THR A 104 -10.39 -28.17 4.42
CA THR A 104 -10.82 -28.54 3.06
C THR A 104 -9.70 -28.39 2.03
N VAL A 105 -8.58 -27.78 2.42
CA VAL A 105 -7.39 -27.63 1.55
C VAL A 105 -6.56 -28.91 1.65
N THR A 106 -6.90 -29.91 0.85
CA THR A 106 -6.22 -31.21 0.83
C THR A 106 -5.05 -31.27 -0.14
N ASP A 107 -5.16 -30.57 -1.27
CA ASP A 107 -4.17 -30.59 -2.35
C ASP A 107 -3.44 -29.24 -2.43
N VAL A 108 -2.34 -29.12 -1.69
CA VAL A 108 -1.47 -27.94 -1.76
C VAL A 108 -0.62 -28.03 -3.02
N LEU A 109 -0.73 -27.03 -3.90
CA LEU A 109 0.06 -26.96 -5.12
C LEU A 109 1.53 -26.67 -4.79
N GLU A 110 2.45 -27.49 -5.30
CA GLU A 110 3.89 -27.21 -5.22
C GLU A 110 4.29 -25.95 -6.01
N ALA A 111 3.55 -25.67 -7.09
CA ALA A 111 3.69 -24.46 -7.90
C ALA A 111 2.30 -23.82 -8.07
N PRO A 112 1.99 -22.77 -7.28
CA PRO A 112 0.77 -21.99 -7.50
C PRO A 112 0.72 -21.41 -8.92
N PRO A 113 -0.46 -21.27 -9.53
CA PRO A 113 -0.59 -20.68 -10.85
C PRO A 113 -0.11 -19.23 -10.82
N GLU A 114 0.85 -18.90 -11.69
CA GLU A 114 1.36 -17.53 -11.85
C GLU A 114 0.64 -16.81 -13.00
N PRO A 115 0.53 -15.47 -12.95
CA PRO A 115 0.05 -14.72 -14.09
C PRO A 115 1.06 -14.80 -15.24
N PRO A 116 0.60 -14.91 -16.50
CA PRO A 116 1.49 -14.97 -17.65
C PRO A 116 2.26 -13.66 -17.86
N ILE A 117 1.66 -12.53 -17.50
CA ILE A 117 2.26 -11.20 -17.48
C ILE A 117 1.68 -10.39 -16.32
N VAL A 118 2.44 -9.39 -15.89
CA VAL A 118 2.08 -8.42 -14.86
C VAL A 118 2.26 -7.02 -15.46
N GLN A 119 1.29 -6.12 -15.27
CA GLN A 119 1.36 -4.77 -15.85
C GLN A 119 2.44 -3.90 -15.19
N ASP A 120 2.60 -4.04 -13.88
CA ASP A 120 3.61 -3.33 -13.09
C ASP A 120 4.25 -4.31 -12.10
N GLY A 121 5.58 -4.37 -12.07
CA GLY A 121 6.33 -5.28 -11.19
C GLY A 121 6.01 -5.10 -9.71
N TRP A 122 5.49 -3.93 -9.33
CA TRP A 122 4.99 -3.64 -7.99
C TRP A 122 3.74 -4.42 -7.58
N TYR A 123 3.03 -5.06 -8.52
CA TYR A 123 1.86 -5.91 -8.25
C TYR A 123 2.21 -7.39 -7.98
N LEU A 124 3.50 -7.73 -8.02
CA LEU A 124 3.99 -9.06 -7.64
C LEU A 124 4.64 -8.99 -6.26
N PRO A 125 3.95 -9.33 -5.17
CA PRO A 125 4.53 -9.27 -3.84
C PRO A 125 5.68 -10.28 -3.68
N GLU A 126 6.70 -9.89 -2.92
CA GLU A 126 7.69 -10.80 -2.37
C GLU A 126 7.05 -11.62 -1.23
N PRO A 127 7.10 -12.96 -1.26
CA PRO A 127 6.54 -13.77 -0.19
C PRO A 127 7.23 -13.49 1.16
N CYS A 128 6.45 -13.14 2.17
CA CYS A 128 6.92 -12.93 3.54
C CYS A 128 5.95 -13.53 4.57
N LEU A 129 6.40 -13.63 5.82
CA LEU A 129 5.56 -13.99 6.96
C LEU A 129 5.22 -12.73 7.75
N PHE A 130 3.99 -12.67 8.26
CA PHE A 130 3.60 -11.61 9.19
C PHE A 130 4.14 -11.90 10.59
N SER A 131 4.66 -10.86 11.26
CA SER A 131 4.92 -10.84 12.70
C SER A 131 3.98 -9.81 13.35
N PRO A 132 2.72 -10.16 13.62
CA PRO A 132 1.71 -9.18 14.02
C PRO A 132 1.94 -8.65 15.44
N GLU A 133 1.79 -7.34 15.63
CA GLU A 133 1.73 -6.67 16.92
C GLU A 133 0.34 -6.05 17.12
N GLN A 134 -0.27 -6.27 18.30
CA GLN A 134 -1.56 -5.66 18.61
C GLN A 134 -1.35 -4.24 19.14
N VAL A 135 -1.77 -3.25 18.35
CA VAL A 135 -1.66 -1.82 18.69
C VAL A 135 -3.03 -1.19 18.89
N VAL A 136 -3.06 -0.04 19.58
CA VAL A 136 -4.25 0.79 19.73
C VAL A 136 -4.14 1.98 18.78
N GLU A 137 -5.14 2.15 17.93
CA GLU A 137 -5.27 3.30 17.04
C GLU A 137 -6.44 4.18 17.45
N TYR A 138 -6.37 5.45 17.04
CA TYR A 138 -7.38 6.46 17.27
C TYR A 138 -7.82 7.13 15.95
N PRO A 139 -9.05 7.63 15.86
CA PRO A 139 -9.58 8.26 14.65
C PRO A 139 -8.76 9.45 14.18
N ASN A 140 -8.82 9.73 12.89
CA ASN A 140 -8.25 10.95 12.32
C ASN A 140 -8.89 12.21 12.97
N PRO A 141 -8.16 13.33 13.12
CA PRO A 141 -8.73 14.56 13.68
C PRO A 141 -10.01 15.04 12.99
N SER A 142 -10.16 14.80 11.69
CA SER A 142 -11.38 15.12 10.92
C SER A 142 -12.62 14.35 11.40
N GLU A 143 -12.44 13.18 12.03
CA GLU A 143 -13.51 12.33 12.55
C GLU A 143 -13.77 12.55 14.04
N LEU A 144 -12.97 13.40 14.71
CA LEU A 144 -13.14 13.73 16.11
C LEU A 144 -14.25 14.77 16.34
N SER A 145 -14.76 14.87 17.57
CA SER A 145 -15.60 16.01 17.96
C SER A 145 -14.75 17.28 18.01
N LYS A 146 -15.40 18.45 17.96
CA LYS A 146 -14.70 19.73 18.08
C LYS A 146 -13.96 19.83 19.41
N GLU A 147 -14.59 19.41 20.50
CA GLU A 147 -14.03 19.45 21.84
C GLU A 147 -12.76 18.59 21.95
N LEU A 148 -12.72 17.44 21.29
CA LEU A 148 -11.53 16.58 21.25
C LEU A 148 -10.43 17.16 20.36
N ARG A 149 -10.77 17.79 19.24
CA ARG A 149 -9.79 18.53 18.42
C ARG A 149 -9.17 19.69 19.20
N ASP A 150 -10.00 20.54 19.82
CA ASP A 150 -9.54 21.68 20.62
C ASP A 150 -8.62 21.20 21.77
N GLN A 151 -8.84 19.99 22.29
CA GLN A 151 -7.99 19.35 23.28
C GLN A 151 -6.65 18.84 22.72
N LEU A 152 -6.61 18.38 21.47
CA LEU A 152 -5.36 17.98 20.81
C LEU A 152 -4.51 19.19 20.44
N ASP A 153 -5.14 20.32 20.12
CA ASP A 153 -4.49 21.59 19.77
C ASP A 153 -3.96 22.37 21.01
N ASP A 154 -4.20 21.87 22.23
CA ASP A 154 -3.70 22.47 23.47
C ASP A 154 -2.29 21.95 23.84
N MET A 155 -1.26 22.76 23.52
CA MET A 155 0.16 22.48 23.82
C MET A 155 0.42 22.08 25.28
N SER A 156 -0.29 22.68 26.24
CA SER A 156 -0.05 22.44 27.67
C SER A 156 -0.26 20.99 28.06
N ARG A 157 -1.07 20.25 27.28
CA ARG A 157 -1.32 18.83 27.49
C ARG A 157 -0.18 17.94 27.02
N TRP A 158 0.59 18.40 26.04
CA TRP A 158 1.73 17.68 25.48
C TRP A 158 3.02 17.90 26.25
N GLU A 159 3.17 19.03 26.95
CA GLU A 159 4.36 19.36 27.77
C GLU A 159 4.67 18.32 28.86
N THR A 160 3.67 17.54 29.28
CA THR A 160 3.83 16.49 30.29
C THR A 160 4.32 15.16 29.73
N ILE A 161 4.36 15.02 28.40
CA ILE A 161 4.77 13.80 27.72
C ILE A 161 6.28 13.87 27.48
N ASP A 162 6.99 12.80 27.80
CA ASP A 162 8.41 12.68 27.54
C ASP A 162 8.69 12.79 26.04
N SER A 163 9.42 13.83 25.63
CA SER A 163 9.82 14.09 24.24
C SER A 163 10.61 12.95 23.58
N ALA A 164 11.21 12.04 24.38
CA ALA A 164 11.84 10.84 23.84
C ALA A 164 10.83 9.79 23.34
N ARG A 165 9.54 9.92 23.67
CA ARG A 165 8.47 8.99 23.30
C ARG A 165 7.75 9.33 22.00
N TYR A 166 8.05 10.47 21.40
CA TYR A 166 7.42 10.89 20.16
C TYR A 166 8.40 11.62 19.25
N ASN A 167 8.19 11.50 17.94
CA ASN A 167 9.00 12.18 16.96
C ASN A 167 8.75 13.69 17.02
N THR A 168 9.78 14.47 17.35
CA THR A 168 9.71 15.93 17.51
C THR A 168 9.84 16.70 16.19
N TYR A 169 10.00 16.03 15.04
CA TYR A 169 10.03 16.68 13.72
C TYR A 169 8.66 17.18 13.21
N ALA A 170 7.64 17.24 14.08
CA ALA A 170 6.32 17.78 13.75
C ALA A 170 6.30 19.30 13.97
N ASP A 171 6.03 20.07 12.92
CA ASP A 171 5.93 21.54 12.96
C ASP A 171 4.64 22.02 13.68
N ASP A 172 3.65 21.14 13.87
CA ASP A 172 2.43 21.39 14.67
C ASP A 172 1.96 20.17 15.48
N LEU A 173 1.07 20.40 16.46
CA LEU A 173 0.51 19.36 17.34
C LEU A 173 -0.40 18.34 16.64
N GLY A 174 -1.07 18.77 15.57
CA GLY A 174 -1.92 17.88 14.78
C GLY A 174 -1.06 16.81 14.11
N GLU A 175 0.09 17.19 13.55
CA GLU A 175 1.09 16.28 13.03
C GLU A 175 1.67 15.35 14.10
N LEU A 176 1.84 15.85 15.32
CA LEU A 176 2.32 15.04 16.43
C LEU A 176 1.36 13.89 16.75
N TYR A 177 0.06 14.17 16.87
CA TYR A 177 -0.97 13.15 17.03
C TYR A 177 -1.05 12.22 15.82
N LEU A 178 -1.09 12.77 14.61
CA LEU A 178 -1.20 12.01 13.37
C LEU A 178 -0.06 11.00 13.18
N ASN A 179 1.17 11.43 13.45
CA ASN A 179 2.36 10.62 13.20
C ASN A 179 2.61 9.59 14.33
N ASN A 180 2.27 9.92 15.58
CA ASN A 180 2.71 9.11 16.73
C ASN A 180 1.58 8.32 17.41
N LEU A 181 0.31 8.72 17.29
CA LEU A 181 -0.78 8.16 18.09
C LEU A 181 -2.02 7.76 17.27
N CYS A 182 -2.30 8.45 16.17
CA CYS A 182 -3.55 8.31 15.44
C CYS A 182 -3.66 6.95 14.72
N THR A 183 -2.98 6.79 13.59
CA THR A 183 -3.06 5.57 12.78
C THR A 183 -1.67 4.98 12.62
N ALA A 184 -1.50 3.70 12.91
CA ALA A 184 -0.29 2.99 12.56
C ALA A 184 -0.14 2.97 11.02
N PRO A 185 1.07 3.21 10.49
CA PRO A 185 1.38 2.97 9.08
C PRO A 185 1.36 1.46 8.78
N GLY A 186 1.62 1.10 7.52
CA GLY A 186 1.92 -0.28 7.17
C GLY A 186 0.73 -1.21 6.99
N TRP A 187 1.05 -2.50 6.95
CA TRP A 187 0.08 -3.57 6.80
C TRP A 187 -0.63 -3.80 8.12
N LYS A 188 -1.97 -3.75 8.10
CA LYS A 188 -2.76 -3.93 9.32
C LYS A 188 -4.16 -4.45 9.07
N ILE A 189 -4.67 -5.19 10.04
CA ILE A 189 -6.02 -5.73 10.05
C ILE A 189 -6.87 -4.87 10.97
N GLY A 190 -8.03 -4.41 10.50
CA GLY A 190 -8.87 -3.50 11.26
C GLY A 190 -8.28 -2.10 11.41
N GLY A 191 -8.49 -1.51 12.58
CA GLY A 191 -8.00 -0.17 12.93
C GLY A 191 -8.82 0.96 12.32
N TRP A 192 -8.18 2.13 12.19
CA TRP A 192 -8.77 3.35 11.68
C TRP A 192 -8.27 3.68 10.28
N THR A 193 -9.04 4.53 9.60
CA THR A 193 -8.72 4.96 8.24
C THR A 193 -7.76 6.13 8.29
N ARG A 194 -6.65 6.01 7.57
CA ARG A 194 -5.78 7.16 7.34
C ARG A 194 -6.37 7.99 6.22
N TRP A 195 -6.84 9.19 6.53
CA TRP A 195 -7.30 10.14 5.53
C TRP A 195 -6.13 10.98 5.02
N SER A 196 -6.09 11.19 3.71
CA SER A 196 -5.36 12.29 3.10
C SER A 196 -6.03 13.63 3.48
N PRO A 197 -5.52 14.83 3.12
CA PRO A 197 -6.17 16.10 3.42
C PRO A 197 -7.59 16.29 2.82
N THR A 198 -8.11 15.31 2.09
CA THR A 198 -9.49 15.28 1.61
C THR A 198 -10.44 14.78 2.70
N ASP A 199 -11.65 15.32 2.73
CA ASP A 199 -12.70 14.89 3.65
C ASP A 199 -12.95 13.37 3.57
N PRO A 200 -13.36 12.74 4.69
CA PRO A 200 -13.80 11.35 4.68
C PRO A 200 -14.88 11.11 3.62
N VAL A 201 -14.68 10.10 2.78
CA VAL A 201 -15.67 9.69 1.77
C VAL A 201 -16.76 8.82 2.40
N ASP A 202 -17.90 8.67 1.74
CA ASP A 202 -18.95 7.75 2.17
C ASP A 202 -18.42 6.31 2.24
N ARG A 203 -18.76 5.62 3.32
CA ARG A 203 -18.31 4.27 3.67
C ARG A 203 -19.47 3.30 3.76
N SER A 204 -20.65 3.67 3.31
CA SER A 204 -21.84 2.87 3.42
C SER A 204 -21.71 1.60 2.55
N CYS A 205 -22.01 0.45 3.15
CA CYS A 205 -22.13 -0.80 2.40
C CYS A 205 -23.20 -0.64 1.30
N PRO A 206 -22.89 -0.95 0.03
CA PRO A 206 -23.85 -0.74 -1.07
C PRO A 206 -25.11 -1.60 -0.96
N GLU A 207 -25.06 -2.72 -0.24
CA GLU A 207 -26.18 -3.64 -0.07
C GLU A 207 -27.16 -3.23 1.03
N CYS A 208 -26.66 -2.70 2.15
CA CYS A 208 -27.48 -2.49 3.36
C CYS A 208 -27.32 -1.11 4.02
N GLY A 209 -26.43 -0.25 3.51
CA GLY A 209 -26.18 1.09 4.06
C GLY A 209 -25.45 1.11 5.40
N THR A 210 -25.10 -0.05 5.98
CA THR A 210 -24.30 -0.10 7.21
C THR A 210 -22.90 0.41 6.91
N GLU A 211 -22.38 1.28 7.78
CA GLU A 211 -21.01 1.81 7.66
C GLU A 211 -19.99 0.66 7.66
N ALA A 212 -19.22 0.58 6.58
CA ALA A 212 -18.20 -0.43 6.40
C ALA A 212 -16.94 -0.10 7.19
N VAL A 213 -16.32 -1.15 7.71
CA VAL A 213 -15.14 -1.07 8.55
C VAL A 213 -13.90 -1.50 7.75
N PRO A 214 -12.70 -0.96 8.08
CA PRO A 214 -11.46 -1.45 7.48
C PRO A 214 -11.24 -2.92 7.82
N LEU A 215 -11.04 -3.78 6.82
CA LEU A 215 -10.65 -5.16 7.03
C LEU A 215 -9.13 -5.30 7.01
N LEU A 216 -8.50 -4.84 5.93
CA LEU A 216 -7.07 -4.96 5.68
C LEU A 216 -6.57 -3.69 5.01
N THR A 217 -5.49 -3.12 5.54
CA THR A 217 -4.71 -2.09 4.85
C THR A 217 -3.48 -2.77 4.25
N ILE A 218 -3.31 -2.64 2.95
CA ILE A 218 -2.17 -3.11 2.16
C ILE A 218 -1.33 -1.88 1.86
N ALA A 219 -0.15 -1.79 2.47
CA ALA A 219 0.70 -0.60 2.37
C ALA A 219 1.92 -0.84 1.48
N SER A 220 2.38 0.22 0.81
CA SER A 220 3.63 0.20 0.05
C SER A 220 4.88 0.12 0.93
N SER A 221 4.77 0.52 2.20
CA SER A 221 5.83 0.47 3.21
C SER A 221 5.21 0.30 4.59
N GLU A 222 5.86 -0.46 5.46
CA GLU A 222 5.44 -0.65 6.85
C GLU A 222 5.56 0.64 7.68
N TRP A 223 6.61 1.44 7.47
CA TRP A 223 6.81 2.72 8.13
C TRP A 223 7.60 3.71 7.25
N ASP A 224 7.71 4.94 7.72
CA ASP A 224 8.50 6.03 7.15
C ASP A 224 9.28 6.77 8.27
N GLY A 225 10.12 7.74 7.89
CA GLY A 225 10.90 8.51 8.86
C GLY A 225 10.06 9.32 9.87
N GLY A 226 8.77 9.53 9.61
CA GLY A 226 7.84 10.21 10.52
C GLY A 226 7.20 9.28 11.55
N SER A 227 7.23 7.97 11.32
CA SER A 227 6.46 6.97 12.05
C SER A 227 7.32 5.98 12.84
N ALA A 228 8.53 6.39 13.23
CA ALA A 228 9.47 5.56 13.98
C ALA A 228 8.90 4.98 15.30
N THR A 229 7.92 5.63 15.92
CA THR A 229 7.22 5.14 17.12
C THR A 229 6.35 3.91 16.86
N TRP A 230 5.98 3.67 15.61
CA TRP A 230 5.19 2.51 15.17
C TRP A 230 6.02 1.33 14.71
N ILE A 231 7.35 1.46 14.68
CA ILE A 231 8.22 0.31 14.42
C ILE A 231 8.01 -0.68 15.57
N ALA A 232 7.63 -1.91 15.21
CA ALA A 232 7.37 -2.98 16.15
C ALA A 232 8.54 -3.14 17.12
N GLU A 233 8.27 -3.47 18.39
CA GLU A 233 9.35 -3.50 19.40
C GLU A 233 10.48 -4.47 19.03
N GLN A 234 10.11 -5.55 18.33
CA GLN A 234 11.02 -6.59 17.85
C GLN A 234 11.89 -6.13 16.68
N ASP A 235 11.42 -5.13 15.92
CA ASP A 235 12.07 -4.61 14.70
C ASP A 235 12.77 -3.26 14.95
N ARG A 236 12.76 -2.76 16.20
CA ARG A 236 13.45 -1.52 16.54
C ARG A 236 14.93 -1.61 16.16
N PRO A 237 15.43 -0.73 15.27
CA PRO A 237 16.82 -0.77 14.87
C PRO A 237 17.73 -0.61 16.09
N THR A 238 18.86 -1.33 16.07
CA THR A 238 19.95 -1.10 17.03
C THR A 238 20.33 0.39 16.97
N PRO A 239 20.66 1.08 18.09
CA PRO A 239 20.81 2.53 18.11
C PRO A 239 21.72 3.06 16.99
N GLY A 240 21.10 3.70 16.00
CA GLY A 240 21.73 4.36 14.86
C GLY A 240 20.63 4.91 13.95
N PRO A 241 20.71 6.17 13.48
CA PRO A 241 19.73 6.68 12.52
C PRO A 241 19.85 5.89 11.21
N PRO A 242 18.74 5.38 10.64
CA PRO A 242 18.74 4.88 9.28
C PRO A 242 19.27 5.95 8.32
N ALA A 243 20.01 5.54 7.29
CA ALA A 243 20.45 6.48 6.27
C ALA A 243 19.24 7.18 5.65
N LEU A 244 19.33 8.49 5.39
CA LEU A 244 18.30 9.22 4.65
C LEU A 244 18.07 8.51 3.29
N GLY A 245 16.90 7.89 3.11
CA GLY A 245 16.53 7.15 1.91
C GLY A 245 16.61 5.62 2.02
N ALA A 246 16.93 5.06 3.18
CA ALA A 246 16.82 3.62 3.42
C ALA A 246 15.35 3.18 3.32
N ARG A 247 15.04 2.22 2.44
CA ARG A 247 13.71 1.62 2.27
C ARG A 247 13.44 0.57 3.36
N ASP A 248 13.69 0.94 4.60
CA ASP A 248 13.53 0.07 5.75
C ASP A 248 12.02 -0.01 6.01
N GLY A 249 11.34 -1.04 5.51
CA GLY A 249 9.90 -1.21 5.67
C GLY A 249 9.15 -1.73 4.44
N ASN A 250 9.76 -1.76 3.24
CA ASN A 250 9.11 -2.38 2.08
C ASN A 250 9.51 -3.86 1.92
N PHE A 251 9.06 -4.70 2.85
CA PHE A 251 9.38 -6.14 2.86
C PHE A 251 8.69 -6.92 1.75
N THR A 252 7.50 -6.48 1.34
CA THR A 252 6.68 -7.13 0.31
C THR A 252 7.06 -6.70 -1.10
N LEU A 253 7.95 -5.71 -1.25
CA LEU A 253 8.38 -5.14 -2.53
C LEU A 253 7.21 -4.74 -3.43
N ILE A 254 6.09 -4.31 -2.83
CA ILE A 254 4.96 -3.74 -3.55
C ILE A 254 5.02 -2.22 -3.52
N ASP A 255 4.28 -1.61 -4.44
CA ASP A 255 4.02 -0.18 -4.47
C ASP A 255 2.59 0.01 -4.99
N ILE A 256 1.78 0.71 -4.21
CA ILE A 256 0.42 1.08 -4.56
C ILE A 256 0.46 2.53 -5.02
N THR A 257 0.46 2.74 -6.34
CA THR A 257 0.29 4.08 -6.95
C THR A 257 1.27 5.14 -6.40
N GLY A 258 2.54 4.82 -6.25
CA GLY A 258 3.59 5.74 -5.80
C GLY A 258 3.66 5.92 -4.29
N GLY A 259 3.61 4.81 -3.54
CA GLY A 259 3.77 4.80 -2.09
C GLY A 259 2.49 4.90 -1.27
N ASN A 260 1.30 4.86 -1.90
CA ASN A 260 0.01 4.91 -1.21
C ASN A 260 -0.32 3.59 -0.50
N ASN A 261 -1.49 3.54 0.14
CA ASN A 261 -2.03 2.30 0.69
C ASN A 261 -3.37 1.97 0.05
N LEU A 262 -3.67 0.68 -0.09
CA LEU A 262 -4.98 0.19 -0.49
C LEU A 262 -5.69 -0.37 0.76
N GLN A 263 -6.78 0.25 1.18
CA GLN A 263 -7.58 -0.24 2.28
C GLN A 263 -8.82 -0.97 1.77
N LEU A 264 -8.92 -2.25 2.12
CA LEU A 264 -10.07 -3.10 1.86
C LEU A 264 -11.07 -2.92 2.98
N ARG A 265 -12.32 -2.61 2.63
CA ARG A 265 -13.41 -2.40 3.58
C ARG A 265 -14.49 -3.43 3.40
N VAL A 266 -15.10 -3.84 4.51
CA VAL A 266 -16.17 -4.84 4.53
C VAL A 266 -17.35 -4.38 5.36
N CYS A 267 -18.52 -4.93 5.05
CA CYS A 267 -19.70 -4.70 5.84
C CYS A 267 -19.63 -5.50 7.16
N PRO A 268 -19.72 -4.85 8.33
CA PRO A 268 -19.73 -5.58 9.60
C PRO A 268 -21.04 -6.36 9.83
N ALA A 269 -22.12 -6.05 9.10
CA ALA A 269 -23.41 -6.71 9.24
C ALA A 269 -23.48 -8.07 8.52
N SER A 270 -22.64 -8.30 7.48
CA SER A 270 -22.63 -9.56 6.74
C SER A 270 -21.29 -9.75 6.02
N PRO A 271 -20.61 -10.90 6.22
CA PRO A 271 -19.37 -11.21 5.50
C PRO A 271 -19.61 -11.61 4.04
N HIS A 272 -20.88 -11.73 3.62
CA HIS A 272 -21.28 -12.06 2.25
C HIS A 272 -21.51 -10.82 1.38
N HIS A 273 -21.53 -9.62 1.96
CA HIS A 273 -21.60 -8.39 1.18
C HIS A 273 -20.26 -8.14 0.50
N PRO A 274 -20.25 -7.50 -0.68
CA PRO A 274 -19.02 -7.18 -1.39
C PRO A 274 -18.12 -6.28 -0.54
N HIS A 275 -16.81 -6.53 -0.62
CA HIS A 275 -15.82 -5.58 -0.15
C HIS A 275 -15.67 -4.43 -1.15
N PHE A 276 -15.07 -3.35 -0.70
CA PHE A 276 -14.70 -2.25 -1.58
C PHE A 276 -13.35 -1.66 -1.17
N GLU A 277 -12.76 -0.97 -2.13
CA GLU A 277 -11.39 -0.50 -2.09
C GLU A 277 -11.36 1.01 -1.84
N LEU A 278 -10.50 1.44 -0.92
CA LEU A 278 -10.20 2.83 -0.66
C LEU A 278 -8.70 3.06 -0.84
N LEU A 279 -8.34 3.86 -1.83
CA LEU A 279 -6.96 4.34 -1.99
C LEU A 279 -6.69 5.43 -0.94
N GLN A 280 -5.69 5.20 -0.09
CA GLN A 280 -5.22 6.16 0.91
C GLN A 280 -3.92 6.79 0.42
N TRP A 281 -3.97 8.05 0.01
CA TRP A 281 -2.76 8.72 -0.45
C TRP A 281 -1.75 8.89 0.67
N ALA A 282 -0.51 8.45 0.43
CA ALA A 282 0.61 8.77 1.28
C ALA A 282 0.88 10.28 1.23
N ARG A 283 1.45 10.83 2.31
CA ARG A 283 1.82 12.24 2.33
C ARG A 283 2.83 12.47 1.21
N ALA A 284 2.63 13.52 0.41
CA ALA A 284 3.75 14.10 -0.32
C ALA A 284 4.75 14.56 0.76
N VAL A 285 5.87 13.85 0.89
CA VAL A 285 7.03 14.41 1.58
C VAL A 285 7.37 15.64 0.77
N ALA A 286 7.08 16.82 1.31
CA ALA A 286 7.49 18.07 0.70
C ALA A 286 9.02 18.10 0.76
N PHE A 287 9.69 17.51 -0.23
CA PHE A 287 11.04 17.89 -0.55
C PHE A 287 10.97 19.38 -0.89
N ARG A 288 11.34 20.23 0.06
CA ARG A 288 11.80 21.58 -0.29
C ARG A 288 13.03 21.37 -1.16
N ALA A 289 12.83 21.36 -2.47
CA ALA A 289 13.90 21.74 -3.38
C ALA A 289 14.33 23.14 -2.94
N ASP A 290 15.57 23.24 -2.49
CA ASP A 290 16.19 24.50 -2.14
C ASP A 290 16.13 25.38 -3.39
N ALA A 291 15.25 26.38 -3.36
CA ALA A 291 14.95 27.21 -4.51
C ALA A 291 16.12 28.18 -4.74
N THR A 292 17.14 27.70 -5.44
CA THR A 292 18.12 28.56 -6.13
C THR A 292 18.31 28.08 -7.56
N SER A 293 17.37 28.46 -8.43
CA SER A 293 17.69 28.88 -9.80
C SER A 293 16.43 29.40 -10.47
N ASP A 294 16.40 30.73 -10.64
CA ASP A 294 15.59 31.39 -11.66
C ASP A 294 15.86 30.74 -13.01
N THR A 295 14.84 30.13 -13.61
CA THR A 295 14.71 30.11 -15.07
C THR A 295 13.24 29.92 -15.42
N ALA A 296 12.63 31.02 -15.83
CA ALA A 296 11.28 31.07 -16.40
C ALA A 296 11.20 30.19 -17.65
N ILE A 297 10.21 29.29 -17.70
CA ILE A 297 9.66 28.79 -18.96
C ILE A 297 8.14 28.88 -18.88
N ASP A 298 7.61 29.47 -19.94
CA ASP A 298 6.29 30.03 -20.13
C ASP A 298 5.25 28.95 -20.53
N SER A 299 4.08 29.00 -19.90
CA SER A 299 2.72 28.63 -20.35
C SER A 299 2.34 27.20 -20.84
N PRO A 300 1.08 26.76 -20.58
CA PRO A 300 0.58 25.41 -20.85
C PRO A 300 -0.02 25.21 -22.25
N VAL A 301 0.27 24.07 -22.87
CA VAL A 301 -0.35 23.62 -24.12
C VAL A 301 -1.73 23.03 -23.81
N SER A 302 -2.79 23.71 -24.29
CA SER A 302 -4.14 23.16 -24.39
C SER A 302 -4.21 22.00 -25.38
N CYS A 303 -4.80 20.87 -24.96
CA CYS A 303 -5.23 19.80 -25.87
C CYS A 303 -6.75 19.89 -26.09
N PRO A 304 -7.25 20.01 -27.33
CA PRO A 304 -8.67 19.90 -27.65
C PRO A 304 -9.04 18.49 -28.11
N GLY A 305 -10.27 18.04 -27.82
CA GLY A 305 -11.02 17.16 -28.73
C GLY A 305 -11.65 15.87 -28.20
N ARG A 306 -12.89 16.01 -27.68
CA ARG A 306 -14.11 15.28 -28.09
C ARG A 306 -14.17 13.74 -27.98
N LEU A 307 -14.96 13.27 -27.00
CA LEU A 307 -15.53 11.92 -26.88
C LEU A 307 -16.62 11.67 -27.96
N PRO A 308 -16.77 10.44 -28.50
CA PRO A 308 -17.93 10.07 -29.29
C PRO A 308 -19.13 9.66 -28.42
N GLU A 309 -20.32 10.16 -28.78
CA GLU A 309 -21.62 9.85 -28.19
C GLU A 309 -22.04 8.39 -28.45
N ILE A 310 -22.50 7.71 -27.40
CA ILE A 310 -23.11 6.38 -27.46
C ILE A 310 -24.60 6.55 -27.78
N GLN A 311 -25.05 6.05 -28.94
CA GLN A 311 -26.46 5.95 -29.27
C GLN A 311 -27.08 4.72 -28.60
N THR A 312 -28.08 4.96 -27.74
CA THR A 312 -28.95 3.92 -27.19
C THR A 312 -30.14 3.71 -28.13
N THR A 313 -30.21 2.53 -28.76
CA THR A 313 -31.42 2.09 -29.47
C THR A 313 -32.26 1.21 -28.54
N SER A 314 -33.42 1.73 -28.12
CA SER A 314 -34.48 0.95 -27.49
C SER A 314 -35.24 0.13 -28.55
N PRO A 315 -35.64 -1.12 -28.28
CA PRO A 315 -36.52 -1.86 -29.17
C PRO A 315 -37.99 -1.50 -28.91
N THR A 316 -38.73 -1.23 -29.99
CA THR A 316 -40.19 -1.29 -30.04
C THR A 316 -40.59 -2.23 -31.18
N GLY A 317 -41.42 -3.23 -30.88
CA GLY A 317 -41.94 -4.20 -31.83
C GLY A 317 -41.91 -5.62 -31.30
#